data_AF-A0A5N3RC50-F1
#
_entry.id   AF-A0A5N3RC50-F1
#
_cell.length_a   1.000
_cell.length_b   1.000
_cell.length_c   1.000
_cell.angle_alpha   90.00
_cell.angle_beta   90.00
_cell.angle_gamma   90.00
#
_symmetry.space_group_name_H-M   'P 1'
#
loop_
_entity.id
_entity.type
_entity.pdbx_description
1 polymer ?
#
loop_
_entity_poly.entity_id
_entity_poly.type
_entity_poly.pdbx_seq_one_letter_code
_entity_poly.pdbx_strand_id
1 'polypeptide(L)'
;MKLLASLLTTTAITASIWGALQVQPAIAKIGPLAATDTLASNTSGTDTTSSDASSSRKANSDAGFDMTQPGTVIGVTQAVTLQSVPQVWASFYEQIESGKNKSLSSENVVSDEVIVLYQEIARDFSEAKVTVGFRQKASSDVKPSARFSSLNKAVTLLNKGEHDDTELTSAWEMIDYRRDVEAVLERHYLNQHGLPDSSELYVYYK
;
A
#
# COMPACT_ATOMS: atom_id res chain seq x y z
N MET A 1 -5.98 26.83 13.94
CA MET A 1 -6.03 25.38 13.72
C MET A 1 -7.07 25.09 12.65
N LYS A 2 -6.65 24.83 11.41
CA LYS A 2 -7.51 24.50 10.24
C LYS A 2 -7.12 23.16 9.60
N LEU A 3 -6.35 22.34 10.31
CA LEU A 3 -5.88 21.03 9.83
C LEU A 3 -7.03 20.02 9.69
N LEU A 4 -8.10 20.20 10.48
CA LEU A 4 -9.27 19.30 10.53
C LEU A 4 -10.13 19.29 9.27
N ALA A 5 -10.26 20.42 8.55
CA ALA A 5 -11.08 20.45 7.33
C ALA A 5 -10.44 19.66 6.17
N SER A 6 -9.17 19.29 6.33
CA SER A 6 -8.32 18.74 5.28
C SER A 6 -8.26 17.22 5.25
N LEU A 7 -8.13 16.61 6.44
CA LEU A 7 -8.03 15.16 6.58
C LEU A 7 -9.40 14.48 6.43
N LEU A 8 -10.48 15.15 6.83
CA LEU A 8 -11.87 14.66 6.72
C LEU A 8 -12.34 14.41 5.27
N THR A 9 -11.74 15.04 4.27
CA THR A 9 -12.08 14.80 2.86
C THR A 9 -11.25 13.69 2.20
N THR A 10 -10.09 13.33 2.76
CA THR A 10 -9.24 12.31 2.14
C THR A 10 -9.83 10.92 2.31
N THR A 11 -10.37 10.63 3.50
CA THR A 11 -11.02 9.36 3.82
C THR A 11 -12.43 9.24 3.21
N ALA A 12 -13.20 10.34 3.17
CA ALA A 12 -14.50 10.37 2.49
C ALA A 12 -14.41 10.10 0.97
N ILE A 13 -13.26 10.38 0.35
CA ILE A 13 -13.05 10.15 -1.09
C ILE A 13 -12.45 8.75 -1.37
N THR A 14 -11.73 8.13 -0.44
CA THR A 14 -11.50 6.66 -0.48
C THR A 14 -12.79 5.84 -0.29
N ALA A 15 -13.95 6.44 -0.04
CA ALA A 15 -15.23 5.76 -0.28
C ALA A 15 -15.85 6.15 -1.64
N SER A 16 -15.68 7.40 -2.06
CA SER A 16 -16.33 7.97 -3.26
C SER A 16 -15.69 7.54 -4.59
N ILE A 17 -14.36 7.39 -4.65
CA ILE A 17 -13.66 6.82 -5.82
C ILE A 17 -13.96 5.32 -5.96
N TRP A 18 -14.25 4.64 -4.85
CA TRP A 18 -14.50 3.19 -4.81
C TRP A 18 -15.94 2.81 -5.14
N GLY A 19 -16.91 3.71 -4.95
CA GLY A 19 -18.29 3.51 -5.40
C GLY A 19 -18.44 3.35 -6.93
N ALA A 20 -17.49 3.88 -7.71
CA ALA A 20 -17.49 3.75 -9.18
C ALA A 20 -16.81 2.46 -9.69
N LEU A 21 -16.08 1.73 -8.85
CA LEU A 21 -15.34 0.51 -9.20
C LEU A 21 -16.16 -0.79 -9.07
N GLN A 22 -17.41 -0.72 -8.64
CA GLN A 22 -18.36 -1.86 -8.58
C GLN A 22 -18.68 -2.49 -9.96
N VAL A 23 -18.15 -1.94 -11.05
CA VAL A 23 -18.32 -2.47 -12.41
C VAL A 23 -16.97 -2.68 -13.08
N GLN A 24 -16.05 -3.42 -12.44
CA GLN A 24 -14.96 -4.05 -13.18
C GLN A 24 -15.19 -5.57 -13.24
N PRO A 25 -15.16 -6.19 -14.43
CA PRO A 25 -15.25 -7.63 -14.57
C PRO A 25 -14.00 -8.25 -13.93
N ALA A 26 -14.20 -9.30 -13.14
CA ALA A 26 -13.12 -10.05 -12.52
C ALA A 26 -12.06 -10.42 -13.57
N ILE A 27 -10.83 -9.93 -13.41
CA ILE A 27 -9.70 -10.42 -14.20
C ILE A 27 -9.49 -11.87 -13.77
N ALA A 28 -10.01 -12.79 -14.58
CA ALA A 28 -9.81 -14.21 -14.41
C ALA A 28 -8.30 -14.49 -14.33
N LYS A 29 -7.92 -15.20 -13.28
CA LYS A 29 -6.60 -15.77 -13.05
C LYS A 29 -6.16 -16.53 -14.30
N ILE A 30 -5.30 -15.92 -15.13
CA ILE A 30 -4.63 -16.61 -16.23
C ILE A 30 -3.59 -17.52 -15.60
N GLY A 31 -3.98 -18.77 -15.33
CA GLY A 31 -3.05 -19.84 -15.03
C GLY A 31 -2.15 -20.13 -16.25
N PRO A 32 -0.92 -20.61 -16.04
CA PRO A 32 -0.04 -20.92 -17.15
C PRO A 32 -0.64 -22.00 -18.04
N LEU A 33 -0.61 -21.76 -19.36
CA LEU A 33 -0.99 -22.72 -20.39
C LEU A 33 -0.20 -24.01 -20.22
N ALA A 34 -0.91 -25.12 -20.00
CA ALA A 34 -0.40 -26.46 -20.22
C ALA A 34 -1.47 -27.26 -20.97
N ALA A 35 -1.11 -27.59 -22.22
CA ALA A 35 -1.55 -28.71 -23.06
C ALA A 35 -3.05 -28.98 -23.27
N THR A 36 -3.43 -28.93 -24.55
CA THR A 36 -4.66 -29.41 -25.20
C THR A 36 -4.94 -30.90 -25.04
N ASP A 37 -6.24 -31.21 -24.91
CA ASP A 37 -7.00 -32.43 -25.26
C ASP A 37 -6.57 -33.77 -24.64
N THR A 38 -7.44 -34.54 -23.97
CA THR A 38 -8.69 -35.11 -24.54
C THR A 38 -9.61 -35.69 -23.44
N LEU A 39 -10.91 -35.63 -23.73
CA LEU A 39 -12.12 -36.11 -23.08
C LEU A 39 -12.15 -37.59 -22.62
N ALA A 40 -12.81 -37.87 -21.47
CA ALA A 40 -13.92 -38.84 -21.28
C ALA A 40 -13.90 -39.71 -19.98
N SER A 41 -14.95 -39.51 -19.16
CA SER A 41 -15.86 -40.53 -18.61
C SER A 41 -15.56 -41.38 -17.33
N ASN A 42 -16.51 -41.23 -16.38
CA ASN A 42 -17.20 -42.25 -15.57
C ASN A 42 -16.67 -42.78 -14.21
N THR A 43 -17.46 -42.47 -13.17
CA THR A 43 -18.16 -43.38 -12.22
C THR A 43 -17.41 -44.15 -11.10
N SER A 44 -17.78 -43.81 -9.86
CA SER A 44 -18.01 -44.57 -8.61
C SER A 44 -17.00 -45.60 -8.04
N GLY A 45 -16.73 -45.50 -6.72
CA GLY A 45 -16.50 -46.67 -5.84
C GLY A 45 -15.42 -46.56 -4.74
N THR A 46 -15.84 -46.33 -3.50
CA THR A 46 -15.41 -46.91 -2.18
C THR A 46 -13.93 -47.07 -1.75
N ASP A 47 -13.66 -46.47 -0.58
CA ASP A 47 -13.00 -46.99 0.65
C ASP A 47 -11.49 -47.25 0.82
N THR A 48 -10.95 -46.50 1.80
CA THR A 48 -9.95 -46.80 2.85
C THR A 48 -8.49 -47.12 2.48
N THR A 49 -7.55 -46.21 2.82
CA THR A 49 -6.52 -46.39 3.88
C THR A 49 -5.38 -45.35 3.73
N SER A 50 -5.15 -44.64 4.83
CA SER A 50 -3.97 -43.91 5.32
C SER A 50 -2.70 -43.84 4.46
N SER A 51 -2.19 -42.62 4.25
CA SER A 51 -0.75 -42.31 4.21
C SER A 51 -0.53 -40.80 4.42
N ASP A 52 0.27 -40.48 5.43
CA ASP A 52 0.87 -39.19 5.69
C ASP A 52 1.39 -38.50 4.42
N ALA A 53 1.00 -37.24 4.21
CA ALA A 53 1.82 -36.28 3.50
C ALA A 53 1.48 -34.89 4.03
N SER A 54 2.18 -34.58 5.11
CA SER A 54 2.37 -33.25 5.68
C SER A 54 2.50 -32.17 4.62
N SER A 55 1.73 -31.10 4.86
CA SER A 55 2.02 -29.72 4.51
C SER A 55 3.45 -29.46 4.07
N SER A 56 3.62 -29.24 2.78
CA SER A 56 4.68 -28.36 2.25
C SER A 56 4.19 -27.71 0.96
N ARG A 57 3.07 -26.97 1.05
CA ARG A 57 2.89 -25.86 0.13
C ARG A 57 4.00 -24.88 0.45
N LYS A 58 5.02 -24.89 -0.42
CA LYS A 58 6.09 -23.91 -0.51
C LYS A 58 5.45 -22.52 -0.46
N ALA A 59 5.43 -21.93 0.74
CA ALA A 59 5.21 -20.52 0.90
C ALA A 59 6.31 -19.87 0.07
N ASN A 60 5.90 -19.16 -0.98
CA ASN A 60 6.82 -18.33 -1.75
C ASN A 60 7.20 -17.21 -0.79
N SER A 61 8.29 -17.43 -0.06
CA SER A 61 8.81 -16.54 0.97
C SER A 61 9.49 -15.36 0.27
N ASP A 62 8.69 -14.41 -0.19
CA ASP A 62 9.09 -13.01 -0.08
C ASP A 62 8.76 -12.62 1.37
N ALA A 63 9.60 -13.11 2.29
CA ALA A 63 9.44 -12.94 3.72
C ALA A 63 9.41 -11.44 4.05
N GLY A 64 8.53 -11.05 4.99
CA GLY A 64 8.21 -9.67 5.35
C GLY A 64 9.41 -8.73 5.32
N PHE A 65 9.25 -7.62 4.61
CA PHE A 65 10.26 -6.58 4.52
C PHE A 65 10.63 -6.06 5.90
N ASP A 66 11.92 -6.08 6.20
CA ASP A 66 12.47 -5.57 7.44
C ASP A 66 12.51 -4.03 7.42
N MET A 67 11.45 -3.42 7.95
CA MET A 67 11.34 -1.98 8.12
C MET A 67 12.36 -1.40 9.12
N THR A 68 13.15 -2.24 9.80
CA THR A 68 14.31 -1.75 10.58
C THR A 68 15.44 -1.25 9.68
N GLN A 69 15.35 -1.42 8.36
CA GLN A 69 16.24 -0.80 7.38
C GLN A 69 15.57 0.39 6.67
N PRO A 70 16.34 1.38 6.17
CA PRO A 70 15.81 2.40 5.28
C PRO A 70 15.19 1.79 4.02
N GLY A 71 14.17 2.46 3.47
CA GLY A 71 13.46 1.96 2.29
C GLY A 71 13.21 3.06 1.25
N THR A 72 12.71 2.61 0.09
CA THR A 72 12.42 3.48 -1.05
C THR A 72 11.04 3.19 -1.62
N VAL A 73 10.43 4.23 -2.18
CA VAL A 73 9.09 4.22 -2.76
C VAL A 73 9.18 4.57 -4.23
N ILE A 74 8.50 3.79 -5.09
CA ILE A 74 8.27 4.12 -6.49
C ILE A 74 6.78 4.46 -6.63
N GLY A 75 6.50 5.66 -7.14
CA GLY A 75 5.14 6.18 -7.18
C GLY A 75 5.06 7.61 -7.69
N VAL A 76 3.96 8.28 -7.32
CA VAL A 76 3.68 9.67 -7.67
C VAL A 76 4.09 10.57 -6.53
N THR A 77 4.92 11.57 -6.82
CA THR A 77 5.32 12.61 -5.87
C THR A 77 4.80 13.97 -6.31
N GLN A 78 4.10 14.68 -5.43
CA GLN A 78 3.63 16.05 -5.68
C GLN A 78 3.79 16.91 -4.42
N ALA A 79 4.16 18.18 -4.60
CA ALA A 79 4.07 19.18 -3.54
C ALA A 79 2.66 19.75 -3.53
N VAL A 80 1.90 19.49 -2.47
CA VAL A 80 0.46 19.80 -2.39
C VAL A 80 0.09 20.28 -1.00
N THR A 81 -1.04 20.99 -0.92
CA THR A 81 -1.70 21.19 0.38
C THR A 81 -2.15 19.83 0.93
N LEU A 82 -2.24 19.70 2.26
CA LEU A 82 -2.75 18.45 2.85
C LEU A 82 -4.19 18.14 2.39
N GLN A 83 -4.96 19.15 1.94
CA GLN A 83 -6.33 19.00 1.43
C GLN A 83 -6.36 18.33 0.06
N SER A 84 -5.25 18.44 -0.66
CA SER A 84 -5.06 17.96 -2.02
C SER A 84 -4.39 16.59 -2.10
N VAL A 85 -4.07 15.95 -0.96
CA VAL A 85 -3.56 14.56 -0.91
C VAL A 85 -4.42 13.57 -1.74
N PRO A 86 -5.77 13.66 -1.76
CA PRO A 86 -6.60 12.79 -2.61
C PRO A 86 -6.24 12.85 -4.10
N GLN A 87 -5.75 14.00 -4.58
CA GLN A 87 -5.37 14.18 -5.99
C GLN A 87 -4.07 13.43 -6.31
N VAL A 88 -3.18 13.27 -5.33
CA VAL A 88 -1.96 12.47 -5.46
C VAL A 88 -2.30 10.99 -5.55
N TRP A 89 -3.25 10.52 -4.74
CA TRP A 89 -3.82 9.18 -4.84
C TRP A 89 -4.47 8.91 -6.20
N ALA A 90 -5.32 9.82 -6.68
CA ALA A 90 -5.95 9.69 -7.99
C ALA A 90 -4.90 9.61 -9.11
N SER A 91 -3.87 10.45 -9.06
CA SER A 91 -2.76 10.43 -10.01
C SER A 91 -1.97 9.11 -9.96
N PHE A 92 -1.80 8.53 -8.77
CA PHE A 92 -1.14 7.23 -8.61
C PHE A 92 -1.94 6.10 -9.22
N TYR A 93 -3.25 6.03 -8.97
CA TYR A 93 -4.12 5.03 -9.58
C TYR A 93 -4.18 5.15 -11.10
N GLU A 94 -4.23 6.37 -11.65
CA GLU A 94 -4.16 6.58 -13.10
C GLU A 94 -2.87 6.01 -13.71
N GLN A 95 -1.74 6.11 -13.02
CA GLN A 95 -0.48 5.51 -13.50
C GLN A 95 -0.50 3.98 -13.47
N ILE A 96 -1.16 3.38 -12.48
CA ILE A 96 -1.35 1.93 -12.40
C ILE A 96 -2.27 1.47 -13.53
N GLU A 97 -3.45 2.08 -13.66
CA GLU A 97 -4.49 1.69 -14.63
C GLU A 97 -4.03 1.88 -16.07
N SER A 98 -3.31 2.97 -16.36
CA SER A 98 -2.81 3.22 -17.71
C SER A 98 -1.72 2.24 -18.15
N GLY A 99 -1.04 1.57 -17.20
CA GLY A 99 0.06 0.62 -17.47
C GLY A 99 1.27 1.23 -18.19
N LYS A 100 1.30 2.55 -18.38
CA LYS A 100 2.35 3.26 -19.13
C LYS A 100 3.61 3.46 -18.29
N ASN A 101 3.47 3.56 -16.98
CA ASN A 101 4.60 3.72 -16.08
C ASN A 101 5.24 2.35 -15.75
N LYS A 102 6.23 1.96 -16.55
CA LYS A 102 6.98 0.71 -16.35
C LYS A 102 7.69 0.64 -14.99
N SER A 103 7.96 1.76 -14.34
CA SER A 103 8.55 1.77 -12.99
C SER A 103 7.64 1.11 -11.94
N LEU A 104 6.33 1.10 -12.17
CA LEU A 104 5.33 0.48 -11.27
C LEU A 104 5.03 -0.98 -11.61
N SER A 105 5.77 -1.58 -12.54
CA SER A 105 5.59 -3.00 -12.89
C SER A 105 5.95 -3.92 -11.73
N SER A 106 5.34 -5.11 -11.71
CA SER A 106 5.57 -6.11 -10.66
C SER A 106 7.02 -6.60 -10.53
N GLU A 107 7.89 -6.30 -11.50
CA GLU A 107 9.33 -6.60 -11.41
C GLU A 107 10.08 -5.60 -10.51
N ASN A 108 9.54 -4.39 -10.37
CA ASN A 108 10.19 -3.26 -9.69
C ASN A 108 9.65 -3.00 -8.29
N VAL A 109 8.39 -3.35 -8.05
CA VAL A 109 7.69 -3.00 -6.81
C VAL A 109 7.08 -4.21 -6.11
N VAL A 110 6.79 -4.03 -4.82
CA VAL A 110 5.96 -4.95 -4.05
C VAL A 110 4.58 -4.34 -3.90
N SER A 111 3.57 -5.01 -4.48
CA SER A 111 2.22 -4.46 -4.68
C SER A 111 1.20 -4.92 -3.61
N ASP A 112 1.66 -5.49 -2.50
CA ASP A 112 0.82 -5.89 -1.36
C ASP A 112 0.63 -4.78 -0.32
N GLU A 113 1.35 -3.67 -0.46
CA GLU A 113 1.23 -2.49 0.40
C GLU A 113 1.40 -1.19 -0.41
N VAL A 114 0.61 -0.17 -0.10
CA VAL A 114 0.84 1.21 -0.56
C VAL A 114 1.41 2.03 0.58
N ILE A 115 2.47 2.77 0.28
CA ILE A 115 3.10 3.72 1.19
C ILE A 115 2.67 5.13 0.81
N VAL A 116 2.21 5.91 1.78
CA VAL A 116 2.06 7.35 1.66
C VAL A 116 3.13 8.01 2.53
N LEU A 117 4.01 8.77 1.90
CA LEU A 117 5.11 9.44 2.55
C LEU A 117 4.96 10.95 2.42
N TYR A 118 4.81 11.63 3.55
CA TYR A 118 4.74 13.08 3.66
C TYR A 118 6.12 13.58 4.10
N GLN A 119 6.75 14.42 3.27
CA GLN A 119 8.07 15.00 3.50
C GLN A 119 8.03 16.49 3.24
N GLU A 120 9.08 17.21 3.65
CA GLU A 120 9.20 18.66 3.40
C GLU A 120 7.94 19.41 3.88
N ILE A 121 7.41 19.00 5.04
CA ILE A 121 6.16 19.53 5.59
C ILE A 121 6.38 20.98 6.02
N ALA A 122 5.50 21.88 5.58
CA ALA A 122 5.55 23.29 5.95
C ALA A 122 5.38 23.45 7.47
N ARG A 123 6.01 24.48 8.05
CA ARG A 123 5.96 24.73 9.51
C ARG A 123 4.54 24.94 10.06
N ASP A 124 3.64 25.41 9.22
CA ASP A 124 2.22 25.60 9.55
C ASP A 124 1.35 24.39 9.18
N PHE A 125 1.98 23.31 8.70
CA PHE A 125 1.36 22.05 8.29
C PHE A 125 0.29 22.22 7.20
N SER A 126 0.37 23.30 6.41
CA SER A 126 -0.55 23.54 5.30
C SER A 126 -0.24 22.69 4.07
N GLU A 127 1.05 22.45 3.84
CA GLU A 127 1.60 21.83 2.63
C GLU A 127 2.66 20.79 2.96
N ALA A 128 2.80 19.81 2.07
CA ALA A 128 3.84 18.81 2.13
C ALA A 128 4.19 18.32 0.71
N LYS A 129 5.39 17.76 0.57
CA LYS A 129 5.73 16.90 -0.55
C LYS A 129 5.26 15.49 -0.24
N VAL A 130 4.22 15.05 -0.94
CA VAL A 130 3.55 13.78 -0.71
C VAL A 130 3.93 12.81 -1.80
N THR A 131 4.38 11.62 -1.42
CA THR A 131 4.59 10.49 -2.34
C THR A 131 3.60 9.39 -2.02
N VAL A 132 2.78 8.99 -2.99
CA VAL A 132 1.96 7.78 -2.92
C VAL A 132 2.56 6.75 -3.85
N GLY A 133 2.90 5.57 -3.34
CA GLY A 133 3.55 4.56 -4.16
C GLY A 133 3.71 3.20 -3.52
N PHE A 134 4.22 2.27 -4.30
CA PHE A 134 4.59 0.95 -3.82
C PHE A 134 6.03 0.96 -3.29
N ARG A 135 6.31 0.03 -2.38
CA ARG A 135 7.69 -0.23 -1.96
C ARG A 135 8.51 -0.75 -3.14
N GLN A 136 9.72 -0.25 -3.29
CA GLN A 136 10.67 -0.76 -4.28
C GLN A 136 11.21 -2.13 -3.86
N LYS A 137 11.31 -3.06 -4.81
CA LYS A 137 12.04 -4.32 -4.62
C LYS A 137 13.54 -4.08 -4.54
N ALA A 138 14.24 -4.83 -3.69
CA ALA A 138 15.69 -4.72 -3.54
C ALA A 138 16.46 -4.99 -4.85
N SER A 139 15.88 -5.76 -5.77
CA SER A 139 16.46 -6.07 -7.08
C SER A 139 16.20 -5.00 -8.16
N SER A 140 15.37 -4.00 -7.88
CA SER A 140 15.01 -2.98 -8.86
C SER A 140 16.11 -1.92 -8.99
N ASP A 141 16.46 -1.57 -10.22
CA ASP A 141 17.40 -0.51 -10.57
C ASP A 141 16.71 0.83 -10.89
N VAL A 142 15.37 0.84 -10.86
CA VAL A 142 14.56 2.02 -11.13
C VAL A 142 14.88 3.12 -10.12
N LYS A 143 15.00 4.37 -10.59
CA LYS A 143 15.18 5.52 -9.71
C LYS A 143 13.96 5.67 -8.79
N PRO A 144 14.15 5.72 -7.46
CA PRO A 144 13.03 5.88 -6.54
C PRO A 144 12.43 7.28 -6.61
N SER A 145 11.12 7.37 -6.37
CA SER A 145 10.39 8.64 -6.21
C SER A 145 10.70 9.28 -4.86
N ALA A 146 10.80 8.47 -3.80
CA ALA A 146 11.14 8.93 -2.45
C ALA A 146 11.89 7.87 -1.63
N ARG A 147 12.47 8.32 -0.52
CA ARG A 147 13.18 7.47 0.46
C ARG A 147 12.70 7.78 1.86
N PHE A 148 12.66 6.76 2.72
CA PHE A 148 12.35 6.90 4.14
C PHE A 148 13.42 6.21 5.00
N SER A 149 13.60 6.73 6.20
CA SER A 149 14.53 6.19 7.20
C SER A 149 13.99 4.90 7.84
N SER A 150 14.87 4.10 8.45
CA SER A 150 14.48 2.95 9.27
C SER A 150 13.41 3.31 10.30
N LEU A 151 12.40 2.44 10.48
CA LEU A 151 11.35 2.62 11.49
C LEU A 151 11.89 2.66 12.93
N ASN A 152 13.12 2.19 13.19
CA ASN A 152 13.77 2.34 14.50
C ASN A 152 14.00 3.81 14.89
N LYS A 153 13.97 4.73 13.91
CA LYS A 153 14.04 6.17 14.13
C LYS A 153 12.68 6.84 14.20
N ALA A 154 11.60 6.10 13.92
CA ALA A 154 10.25 6.62 13.92
C ALA A 154 9.58 6.41 15.28
N VAL A 155 8.58 7.24 15.56
CA VAL A 155 7.60 7.00 16.61
C VAL A 155 6.36 6.41 15.96
N THR A 156 5.92 5.25 16.45
CA THR A 156 4.65 4.65 16.03
C THR A 156 3.49 5.42 16.62
N LEU A 157 2.61 5.92 15.75
CA LEU A 157 1.37 6.60 16.14
C LEU A 157 0.19 5.65 16.06
N LEU A 158 0.22 4.72 15.10
CA LEU A 158 -0.82 3.71 14.92
C LEU A 158 -0.16 2.38 14.54
N ASN A 159 -0.39 1.34 15.34
CA ASN A 159 0.11 -0.02 15.08
C ASN A 159 -0.71 -0.70 13.98
N LYS A 160 -0.19 -1.79 13.40
CA LYS A 160 -0.93 -2.53 12.37
C LYS A 160 -2.30 -2.97 12.86
N GLY A 161 -3.33 -2.60 12.12
CA GLY A 161 -4.69 -3.02 12.40
C GLY A 161 -5.67 -2.55 11.34
N GLU A 162 -6.87 -3.11 11.39
CA GLU A 162 -8.05 -2.47 10.82
C GLU A 162 -8.32 -1.20 11.63
N HIS A 163 -8.39 -0.05 10.97
CA HIS A 163 -8.63 1.24 11.62
C HIS A 163 -9.72 1.97 10.88
N ASP A 164 -10.60 2.63 11.62
CA ASP A 164 -11.55 3.56 11.04
C ASP A 164 -10.95 4.96 10.82
N ASP A 165 -11.72 5.83 10.15
CA ASP A 165 -11.31 7.20 9.86
C ASP A 165 -11.03 8.01 11.14
N THR A 166 -11.71 7.69 12.24
CA THR A 166 -11.56 8.37 13.52
C THR A 166 -10.21 8.01 14.13
N GLU A 167 -9.86 6.73 14.16
CA GLU A 167 -8.58 6.23 14.69
C GLU A 167 -7.40 6.78 13.90
N LEU A 168 -7.49 6.81 12.56
CA LEU A 168 -6.47 7.45 11.71
C LEU A 168 -6.35 8.95 11.98
N THR A 169 -7.47 9.65 12.12
CA THR A 169 -7.47 11.09 12.43
C THR A 169 -6.85 11.36 13.79
N SER A 170 -7.24 10.61 14.82
CA SER A 170 -6.66 10.72 16.16
C SER A 170 -5.17 10.41 16.17
N ALA A 171 -4.70 9.46 15.35
CA ALA A 171 -3.27 9.17 15.24
C ALA A 171 -2.46 10.34 14.66
N TRP A 172 -3.01 11.03 13.66
CA TRP A 172 -2.43 12.27 13.13
C TRP A 172 -2.38 13.39 14.18
N GLU A 173 -3.39 13.50 15.03
CA GLU A 173 -3.44 14.48 16.13
C GLU A 173 -2.38 14.21 17.22
N MET A 174 -1.87 12.98 17.33
CA MET A 174 -0.79 12.63 18.27
C MET A 174 0.59 13.13 17.86
N ILE A 175 0.76 13.66 16.65
CA ILE A 175 2.03 14.24 16.21
C ILE A 175 2.38 15.46 17.09
N ASP A 176 3.57 15.46 17.69
CA ASP A 176 4.08 16.60 18.43
C ASP A 176 4.62 17.66 17.47
N TYR A 177 3.72 18.52 17.00
CA TYR A 177 4.00 19.62 16.09
C TYR A 177 4.92 20.71 16.64
N ARG A 178 5.33 20.62 17.92
CA ARG A 178 6.36 21.50 18.48
C ARG A 178 7.78 21.05 18.10
N ARG A 179 7.92 19.81 17.61
CA ARG A 179 9.17 19.25 17.10
C ARG A 179 9.23 19.42 15.59
N ASP A 180 10.43 19.50 15.05
CA ASP A 180 10.63 19.49 13.60
C ASP A 180 10.30 18.09 13.07
N VAL A 181 9.15 17.96 12.42
CA VAL A 181 8.74 16.74 11.72
C VAL A 181 9.59 16.59 10.45
N GLU A 182 10.31 15.47 10.35
CA GLU A 182 11.07 15.11 9.15
C GLU A 182 10.15 14.49 8.10
N ALA A 183 9.33 13.53 8.51
CA ALA A 183 8.41 12.83 7.64
C ALA A 183 7.25 12.19 8.43
N VAL A 184 6.13 11.95 7.76
CA VAL A 184 5.08 11.06 8.23
C VAL A 184 4.92 9.94 7.20
N LEU A 185 4.81 8.70 7.67
CA LEU A 185 4.70 7.51 6.83
C LEU A 185 3.44 6.74 7.21
N GLU A 186 2.55 6.59 6.24
CA GLU A 186 1.41 5.68 6.31
C GLU A 186 1.69 4.43 5.48
N ARG A 187 1.26 3.29 5.97
CA ARG A 187 1.24 2.04 5.22
C ARG A 187 -0.19 1.55 5.14
N HIS A 188 -0.58 1.14 3.94
CA HIS A 188 -1.90 0.58 3.64
C HIS A 188 -1.69 -0.81 3.07
N TYR A 189 -1.95 -1.84 3.86
CA TYR A 189 -1.84 -3.24 3.43
C TYR A 189 -3.05 -3.61 2.59
N LEU A 190 -2.82 -4.16 1.41
CA LEU A 190 -3.89 -4.46 0.48
C LEU A 190 -4.35 -5.92 0.61
N ASN A 191 -5.66 -6.13 0.56
CA ASN A 191 -6.24 -7.46 0.40
C ASN A 191 -6.14 -7.95 -1.06
N GLN A 192 -6.65 -9.16 -1.32
CA GLN A 192 -6.63 -9.78 -2.66
C GLN A 192 -7.37 -8.99 -3.76
N HIS A 193 -8.19 -8.01 -3.37
CA HIS A 193 -8.91 -7.12 -4.28
C HIS A 193 -8.19 -5.78 -4.50
N GLY A 194 -7.01 -5.59 -3.90
CA GLY A 194 -6.27 -4.33 -3.96
C GLY A 194 -6.85 -3.23 -3.06
N LEU A 195 -7.72 -3.58 -2.10
CA LEU A 195 -8.30 -2.64 -1.13
C LEU A 195 -7.46 -2.62 0.15
N PRO A 196 -7.27 -1.47 0.79
CA PRO A 196 -6.71 -1.41 2.14
C PRO A 196 -7.52 -2.27 3.12
N ASP A 197 -6.83 -3.16 3.83
CA ASP A 197 -7.36 -4.08 4.83
C ASP A 197 -6.86 -3.73 6.23
N SER A 198 -5.62 -3.23 6.31
CA SER A 198 -5.06 -2.71 7.55
C SER A 198 -4.11 -1.57 7.25
N SER A 199 -3.86 -0.72 8.25
CA SER A 199 -2.94 0.40 8.11
C SER A 199 -2.06 0.59 9.35
N GLU A 200 -1.00 1.36 9.14
CA GLU A 200 -0.05 1.79 10.17
C GLU A 200 0.35 3.24 9.92
N LEU A 201 0.66 3.97 10.99
CA LEU A 201 1.10 5.36 10.93
C LEU A 201 2.33 5.59 11.81
N TYR A 202 3.33 6.24 11.22
CA TYR A 202 4.59 6.58 11.87
C TYR A 202 4.97 8.03 11.61
N VAL A 203 5.69 8.62 12.58
CA VAL A 203 6.28 9.96 12.43
C VAL A 203 7.78 9.92 12.69
N TYR A 204 8.53 10.59 11.83
CA TYR A 204 9.95 10.84 11.99
C TYR A 204 10.14 12.28 12.42
N TYR A 205 10.96 12.49 13.45
CA TYR A 205 11.38 13.82 13.90
C TYR A 205 12.87 13.99 13.62
N LYS A 206 13.30 15.23 13.39
CA LYS A 206 14.72 15.58 13.25
C LYS A 206 15.49 15.49 14.57
#